data_AF-A0A830BLE9-F1
#
_entry.id   AF-A0A830BLE9-F1
#
_cell.length_a   1.000
_cell.length_b   1.000
_cell.length_c   1.000
_cell.angle_alpha   90.00
_cell.angle_beta   90.00
_cell.angle_gamma   90.00
#
_symmetry.space_group_name_H-M   'P 1'
#
loop_
_entity.id
_entity.type
_entity.pdbx_description
1 polymer ?
#
loop_
_entity_poly.entity_id
_entity_poly.type
_entity_poly.pdbx_seq_one_letter_code
_entity_poly.pdbx_strand_id
1 'polypeptide(L)'
;MIVKTINIAEFIRDCKQTTPRKDFEVREKSLRSFELLGLNVGFLRAHLRRLLSLAYDSEGGIDVRRYLEAREEKSSTEDEICKLEAKLVELRELAEKYAVHSESLQVKAESYELKFLGEVLQLMKDSYLLICGSYKCL
;
A
#
# COMPACT_ATOMS: atom_id res chain seq x y z
N MET A 1 -47.44 14.09 5.25
CA MET A 1 -47.14 12.85 4.47
C MET A 1 -46.66 13.16 3.06
N ILE A 2 -47.22 14.16 2.37
CA ILE A 2 -46.83 14.58 1.00
C ILE A 2 -45.31 14.79 0.84
N VAL A 3 -44.67 15.57 1.72
CA VAL A 3 -43.21 15.81 1.68
C VAL A 3 -42.39 14.52 1.73
N LYS A 4 -42.80 13.54 2.55
CA LYS A 4 -42.09 12.25 2.63
C LYS A 4 -42.20 11.45 1.32
N THR A 5 -43.35 11.50 0.65
CA THR A 5 -43.54 10.85 -0.65
C THR A 5 -42.70 11.53 -1.73
N ILE A 6 -42.62 12.86 -1.73
CA ILE A 6 -41.77 13.64 -2.64
C ILE A 6 -40.30 13.23 -2.48
N ASN A 7 -39.80 13.18 -1.24
CA ASN A 7 -38.42 12.77 -0.97
C ASN A 7 -38.11 11.34 -1.46
N ILE A 8 -39.09 10.43 -1.42
CA ILE A 8 -38.91 9.07 -1.96
C ILE A 8 -38.90 9.08 -3.49
N ALA A 9 -39.74 9.91 -4.12
CA ALA A 9 -39.74 10.06 -5.58
C ALA A 9 -38.43 10.70 -6.09
N GLU A 10 -37.86 11.65 -5.35
CA GLU A 10 -36.53 12.20 -5.60
C GLU A 10 -35.45 11.13 -5.43
N PHE A 11 -35.48 10.35 -4.35
CA PHE A 11 -34.57 9.21 -4.18
C PHE A 11 -34.64 8.24 -5.37
N ILE A 12 -35.84 7.90 -5.84
CA ILE A 12 -36.02 7.01 -7.00
C ILE A 12 -35.41 7.62 -8.27
N ARG A 13 -35.50 8.95 -8.43
CA ARG A 13 -34.93 9.68 -9.57
C ARG A 13 -33.41 9.68 -9.55
N ASP A 14 -32.82 9.81 -8.35
CA ASP A 14 -31.37 10.01 -8.19
C ASP A 14 -30.60 8.71 -7.90
N CYS A 15 -31.30 7.59 -7.66
CA CYS A 15 -30.67 6.32 -7.36
C CYS A 15 -29.84 5.79 -8.54
N LYS A 16 -28.74 5.11 -8.20
CA LYS A 16 -27.78 4.52 -9.14
C LYS A 16 -27.68 3.02 -8.86
N GLN A 17 -27.06 2.27 -9.76
CA GLN A 17 -26.79 0.84 -9.53
C GLN A 17 -25.87 0.60 -8.33
N THR A 18 -25.07 1.61 -7.95
CA THR A 18 -24.21 1.59 -6.76
C THR A 18 -24.91 2.01 -5.47
N THR A 19 -26.18 2.45 -5.54
CA THR A 19 -26.94 2.85 -4.35
C THR A 19 -27.13 1.64 -3.44
N PRO A 20 -26.81 1.74 -2.13
CA PRO A 20 -26.90 0.63 -1.20
C PRO A 20 -28.29 -0.02 -1.14
N ARG A 21 -28.35 -1.35 -1.12
CA ARG A 21 -29.58 -2.14 -0.98
C ARG A 21 -30.43 -1.71 0.21
N LYS A 22 -29.77 -1.38 1.34
CA LYS A 22 -30.41 -0.90 2.55
C LYS A 22 -31.26 0.36 2.32
N ASP A 23 -30.83 1.25 1.44
CA ASP A 23 -31.57 2.47 1.15
C ASP A 23 -32.86 2.16 0.39
N PHE A 24 -32.83 1.22 -0.55
CA PHE A 24 -34.04 0.71 -1.20
C PHE A 24 -35.00 0.08 -0.18
N GLU A 25 -34.51 -0.73 0.76
CA GLU A 25 -35.35 -1.38 1.78
C GLU A 25 -36.04 -0.39 2.72
N VAL A 26 -35.34 0.66 3.16
CA VAL A 26 -35.90 1.72 4.01
C VAL A 26 -37.04 2.44 3.28
N ARG A 27 -36.86 2.71 1.98
CA ARG A 27 -37.86 3.38 1.14
C ARG A 27 -39.05 2.46 0.87
N GLU A 28 -38.82 1.16 0.66
CA GLU A 28 -39.89 0.18 0.47
C GLU A 28 -40.77 0.06 1.72
N LYS A 29 -40.16 -0.04 2.91
CA LYS A 29 -40.90 -0.07 4.19
C LYS A 29 -41.74 1.19 4.39
N SER A 30 -41.19 2.35 4.03
CA SER A 30 -41.91 3.63 4.09
C SER A 30 -43.12 3.65 3.15
N LEU A 31 -42.94 3.25 1.88
CA LEU A 31 -44.01 3.19 0.89
C LEU A 31 -45.10 2.18 1.27
N ARG A 32 -44.73 1.01 1.79
CA ARG A 32 -45.68 0.02 2.30
C ARG A 32 -46.53 0.59 3.44
N SER A 33 -45.91 1.33 4.36
CA SER A 33 -46.63 1.98 5.47
C SER A 33 -47.60 3.05 4.97
N PHE A 34 -47.21 3.83 3.96
CA PHE A 34 -48.09 4.83 3.35
C PHE A 34 -49.29 4.19 2.64
N GLU A 35 -49.06 3.10 1.92
CA GLU A 35 -50.11 2.33 1.25
C GLU A 35 -51.13 1.76 2.25
N LEU A 36 -50.66 1.24 3.40
CA LEU A 36 -51.54 0.78 4.49
C LEU A 36 -52.38 1.89 5.12
N LEU A 37 -51.91 3.14 5.07
CA LEU A 37 -52.64 4.32 5.52
C LEU A 37 -53.60 4.87 4.45
N GLY A 38 -53.78 4.15 3.33
CA GLY A 38 -54.71 4.51 2.25
C GLY A 38 -54.13 5.44 1.19
N LEU A 39 -52.82 5.70 1.19
CA LEU A 39 -52.20 6.49 0.12
C LEU A 39 -51.97 5.64 -1.14
N ASN A 40 -52.32 6.21 -2.30
CA ASN A 40 -52.04 5.59 -3.58
C ASN A 40 -50.57 5.76 -3.99
N VAL A 41 -49.68 4.91 -3.45
CA VAL A 41 -48.23 4.90 -3.75
C VAL A 41 -47.73 3.58 -4.33
N GLY A 42 -48.65 2.69 -4.74
CA GLY A 42 -48.31 1.37 -5.29
C GLY A 42 -47.40 1.46 -6.53
N PHE A 43 -47.58 2.49 -7.36
CA PHE A 43 -46.73 2.74 -8.53
C PHE A 43 -45.28 3.05 -8.15
N LEU A 44 -45.05 3.86 -7.11
CA LEU A 44 -43.69 4.14 -6.61
C LEU A 44 -43.06 2.86 -6.06
N ARG A 45 -43.85 2.03 -5.35
CA ARG A 45 -43.36 0.77 -4.80
C ARG A 45 -42.97 -0.22 -5.90
N ALA A 46 -43.76 -0.33 -6.97
CA ALA A 46 -43.45 -1.16 -8.12
C ALA A 46 -42.18 -0.67 -8.83
N HIS A 47 -42.04 0.64 -9.03
CA HIS A 47 -40.86 1.23 -9.65
C HIS A 47 -39.59 0.98 -8.81
N LEU A 48 -39.66 1.21 -7.49
CA LEU A 48 -38.56 0.97 -6.56
C LEU A 48 -38.09 -0.50 -6.60
N ARG A 49 -39.03 -1.47 -6.62
CA ARG A 49 -38.70 -2.89 -6.73
C ARG A 49 -38.03 -3.25 -8.05
N ARG A 50 -38.47 -2.64 -9.15
CA ARG A 50 -37.83 -2.84 -10.46
C ARG A 50 -36.40 -2.33 -10.46
N LEU A 51 -36.16 -1.15 -9.88
CA LEU A 51 -34.81 -0.60 -9.75
C LEU A 51 -33.93 -1.46 -8.86
N LEU A 52 -34.47 -1.97 -7.74
CA LEU A 52 -33.75 -2.89 -6.87
C LEU A 52 -33.35 -4.17 -7.63
N SER A 53 -34.27 -4.75 -8.40
CA SER A 53 -33.99 -5.95 -9.20
C SER A 53 -32.93 -5.68 -10.29
N LEU A 54 -33.01 -4.54 -10.99
CA LEU A 54 -31.99 -4.16 -11.97
C LEU A 54 -30.62 -3.95 -11.32
N ALA A 55 -30.58 -3.27 -10.17
CA ALA A 55 -29.34 -3.05 -9.46
C ALA A 55 -28.76 -4.36 -8.92
N TYR A 56 -29.56 -5.25 -8.32
CA TYR A 56 -29.05 -6.37 -7.52
C TYR A 56 -29.26 -7.76 -8.09
N ASP A 57 -30.38 -8.00 -8.77
CA ASP A 57 -30.81 -9.34 -9.17
C ASP A 57 -30.58 -9.62 -10.66
N SER A 58 -30.36 -8.58 -11.47
CA SER A 58 -30.07 -8.72 -12.90
C SER A 58 -28.59 -9.04 -13.15
N GLU A 59 -28.31 -9.80 -14.22
CA GLU A 59 -26.94 -10.10 -14.66
C GLU A 59 -26.10 -8.82 -14.81
N GLY A 60 -26.65 -7.79 -15.46
CA GLY A 60 -25.97 -6.51 -15.61
C GLY A 60 -25.66 -5.81 -14.28
N GLY A 61 -26.54 -5.92 -13.28
CA GLY A 61 -26.30 -5.37 -11.94
C GLY A 61 -25.21 -6.14 -11.17
N ILE A 62 -25.12 -7.46 -11.36
CA ILE A 62 -24.06 -8.29 -10.80
C ILE A 62 -22.72 -7.95 -11.45
N ASP A 63 -22.67 -7.85 -12.77
CA ASP A 63 -21.44 -7.55 -13.51
C ASP A 63 -20.88 -6.16 -13.17
N VAL A 64 -21.74 -5.14 -13.03
CA VAL A 64 -21.30 -3.80 -12.63
C VAL A 64 -20.67 -3.80 -11.23
N ARG A 65 -21.22 -4.55 -10.26
CA ARG A 65 -20.59 -4.67 -8.93
C ARG A 65 -19.24 -5.38 -9.00
N ARG A 66 -19.17 -6.51 -9.69
CA ARG A 66 -17.91 -7.25 -9.86
C ARG A 66 -16.84 -6.40 -10.54
N TYR A 67 -17.23 -5.57 -11.51
CA TYR A 67 -16.32 -4.62 -12.13
C TYR A 67 -15.81 -3.56 -11.13
N LEU A 68 -16.69 -3.00 -10.30
CA LEU A 68 -16.30 -2.01 -9.30
C LEU A 68 -15.39 -2.61 -8.23
N GLU A 69 -15.72 -3.80 -7.72
CA GLU A 69 -14.89 -4.56 -6.78
C GLU A 69 -13.51 -4.85 -7.37
N ALA A 70 -13.45 -5.38 -8.59
CA ALA A 70 -12.20 -5.65 -9.29
C ALA A 70 -11.38 -4.38 -9.55
N ARG A 71 -12.04 -3.25 -9.82
CA ARG A 71 -11.38 -1.96 -10.00
C ARG A 71 -10.78 -1.43 -8.70
N GLU A 72 -11.51 -1.55 -7.58
CA GLU A 72 -11.02 -1.17 -6.26
C GLU A 72 -9.84 -2.05 -5.82
N GLU A 73 -9.96 -3.37 -5.99
CA GLU A 73 -8.87 -4.31 -5.69
C GLU A 73 -7.63 -4.04 -6.55
N LYS A 74 -7.83 -3.75 -7.84
CA LYS A 74 -6.76 -3.32 -8.74
C LYS A 74 -6.08 -2.05 -8.23
N SER A 75 -6.83 -1.02 -7.89
CA SER A 75 -6.29 0.25 -7.37
C SER A 75 -5.49 0.02 -6.08
N SER A 76 -6.03 -0.78 -5.16
CA SER A 76 -5.33 -1.11 -3.91
C SER A 76 -4.03 -1.88 -4.15
N THR A 77 -4.00 -2.74 -5.16
CA THR A 77 -2.81 -3.50 -5.55
C THR A 77 -1.76 -2.58 -6.17
N GLU A 78 -2.17 -1.68 -7.06
CA GLU A 78 -1.29 -0.66 -7.66
C GLU A 78 -0.65 0.23 -6.59
N ASP A 79 -1.43 0.70 -5.61
CA ASP A 79 -0.92 1.50 -4.49
C ASP A 79 0.13 0.73 -3.66
N GLU A 80 -0.07 -0.57 -3.43
CA GLU A 80 0.89 -1.38 -2.67
C GLU A 80 2.18 -1.64 -3.47
N ILE A 81 2.07 -1.83 -4.79
CA ILE A 81 3.23 -1.90 -5.68
C ILE A 81 4.07 -0.63 -5.56
N CYS A 82 3.46 0.55 -5.67
CA CYS A 82 4.18 1.82 -5.55
C CYS A 82 4.89 1.97 -4.19
N LYS A 83 4.27 1.53 -3.08
CA LYS A 83 4.93 1.55 -1.75
C LYS A 83 6.13 0.60 -1.69
N LEU A 84 6.01 -0.58 -2.27
CA LEU A 84 7.11 -1.56 -2.28
C LEU A 84 8.27 -1.08 -3.17
N GLU A 85 7.98 -0.46 -4.30
CA GLU A 85 8.98 0.17 -5.17
C GLU A 85 9.75 1.28 -4.43
N ALA A 86 9.06 2.14 -3.68
CA ALA A 86 9.71 3.17 -2.87
C ALA A 86 10.65 2.58 -1.82
N LYS A 87 10.21 1.55 -1.07
CA LYS A 87 11.06 0.84 -0.09
C LYS A 87 12.28 0.19 -0.74
N LEU A 88 12.11 -0.34 -1.96
CA LEU A 88 13.20 -0.97 -2.69
C LEU A 88 14.27 0.06 -3.11
N VAL A 89 13.87 1.27 -3.47
CA VAL A 89 14.81 2.38 -3.72
C VAL A 89 15.58 2.73 -2.45
N GLU A 90 14.91 2.94 -1.32
CA GLU A 90 15.55 3.24 -0.04
C GLU A 90 16.58 2.17 0.38
N LEU A 91 16.22 0.88 0.22
CA LEU A 91 17.12 -0.23 0.53
C LEU A 91 18.35 -0.27 -0.37
N ARG A 92 18.21 0.08 -1.66
CA ARG A 92 19.34 0.17 -2.59
C ARG A 92 20.30 1.31 -2.21
N GLU A 93 19.76 2.46 -1.84
CA GLU A 93 20.58 3.60 -1.37
C GLU A 93 21.36 3.25 -0.10
N LEU A 94 20.71 2.54 0.85
CA LEU A 94 21.39 2.04 2.05
C LEU A 94 22.48 1.01 1.72
N ALA A 95 22.21 0.08 0.81
CA ALA A 95 23.20 -0.91 0.38
C ALA A 95 24.44 -0.25 -0.23
N GLU A 96 24.26 0.73 -1.11
CA GLU A 96 25.35 1.51 -1.71
C GLU A 96 26.15 2.25 -0.64
N LYS A 97 25.47 2.92 0.29
CA LYS A 97 26.11 3.61 1.41
C LYS A 97 26.98 2.66 2.25
N TYR A 98 26.49 1.46 2.53
CA TYR A 98 27.26 0.47 3.28
C TYR A 98 28.44 -0.09 2.48
N ALA A 99 28.30 -0.29 1.17
CA ALA A 99 29.40 -0.71 0.31
C ALA A 99 30.55 0.31 0.36
N VAL A 100 30.25 1.59 0.12
CA VAL A 100 31.24 2.68 0.20
C VAL A 100 31.89 2.76 1.58
N HIS A 101 31.10 2.61 2.66
CA HIS A 101 31.64 2.65 4.01
C HIS A 101 32.57 1.46 4.30
N SER A 102 32.19 0.26 3.86
CA SER A 102 32.98 -0.97 4.02
C SER A 102 34.31 -0.87 3.28
N GLU A 103 34.30 -0.41 2.02
CA GLU A 103 35.51 -0.19 1.23
C GLU A 103 36.45 0.83 1.89
N SER A 104 35.91 1.93 2.41
CA SER A 104 36.71 2.93 3.14
C SER A 104 37.39 2.35 4.38
N LEU A 105 36.67 1.52 5.14
CA LEU A 105 37.23 0.85 6.31
C LEU A 105 38.28 -0.18 5.93
N GLN A 106 38.06 -0.94 4.85
CA GLN A 106 39.02 -1.91 4.33
C GLN A 106 40.36 -1.24 3.98
N VAL A 107 40.33 -0.16 3.20
CA VAL A 107 41.54 0.59 2.81
C VAL A 107 42.30 1.11 4.05
N LYS A 108 41.57 1.59 5.07
CA LYS A 108 42.20 2.03 6.32
C LYS A 108 42.86 0.87 7.08
N ALA A 109 42.18 -0.26 7.18
CA ALA A 109 42.71 -1.45 7.84
C ALA A 109 43.98 -1.95 7.16
N GLU A 110 43.98 -2.05 5.82
CA GLU A 110 45.15 -2.43 5.03
C GLU A 110 46.31 -1.44 5.22
N SER A 111 46.02 -0.13 5.28
CA SER A 111 47.04 0.88 5.56
C SER A 111 47.67 0.73 6.95
N TYR A 112 46.87 0.43 7.97
CA TYR A 112 47.38 0.20 9.32
C TYR A 112 48.23 -1.07 9.41
N GLU A 113 47.81 -2.15 8.76
CA GLU A 113 48.57 -3.40 8.70
C GLU A 113 49.93 -3.18 8.04
N LEU A 114 49.97 -2.48 6.90
CA LEU A 114 51.22 -2.17 6.21
C LEU A 114 52.18 -1.32 7.07
N LYS A 115 51.66 -0.34 7.81
CA LYS A 115 52.46 0.48 8.73
C LYS A 115 53.04 -0.36 9.87
N PHE A 116 52.21 -1.23 10.45
CA PHE A 116 52.63 -2.12 11.53
C PHE A 116 53.76 -3.07 11.08
N LEU A 117 53.59 -3.72 9.92
CA LEU A 117 54.62 -4.58 9.34
C LEU A 117 55.92 -3.81 9.05
N GLY A 118 55.81 -2.56 8.60
CA GLY A 118 56.95 -1.68 8.40
C GLY A 118 57.75 -1.45 9.69
N GLU A 119 57.08 -1.17 10.80
CA GLU A 119 57.75 -0.99 12.11
C GLU A 119 58.39 -2.30 12.60
N VAL A 120 57.70 -3.43 12.47
CA VAL A 120 58.25 -4.75 12.85
C VAL A 120 59.52 -5.06 12.05
N LEU A 121 59.51 -4.84 10.73
CA LEU A 121 60.68 -5.02 9.87
C LEU A 121 61.83 -4.08 10.25
N GLN A 122 61.52 -2.84 10.62
CA GLN A 122 62.53 -1.87 11.05
C GLN A 122 63.19 -2.32 12.36
N LEU A 123 62.40 -2.72 13.36
CA LEU A 123 62.91 -3.25 14.63
C LEU A 123 63.79 -4.50 14.43
N MET A 124 63.41 -5.40 13.52
CA MET A 124 64.24 -6.57 13.20
C MET A 124 65.59 -6.18 12.58
N LYS A 125 65.60 -5.21 11.65
CA LYS A 125 66.84 -4.68 11.04
C LYS A 125 67.74 -4.06 12.09
N ASP A 126 67.19 -3.19 12.94
CA ASP A 126 67.93 -2.48 13.97
C ASP A 126 68.53 -3.46 14.99
N SER A 127 67.75 -4.48 15.38
CA SER A 127 68.23 -5.56 16.26
C SER A 127 69.37 -6.36 15.64
N TYR A 128 69.26 -6.74 14.36
CA TYR A 128 70.32 -7.48 13.67
C TYR A 128 71.63 -6.67 13.55
N LEU A 129 71.52 -5.37 13.26
CA LEU A 129 72.67 -4.45 13.22
C LEU A 129 73.37 -4.35 14.58
N LEU A 130 72.62 -4.23 15.68
CA LEU A 130 73.18 -4.22 17.04
C LEU A 130 73.92 -5.53 17.36
N ILE A 131 73.31 -6.66 17.01
CA ILE A 131 73.87 -8.00 17.24
C ILE A 131 75.17 -8.18 16.43
N CYS A 132 75.14 -7.96 15.11
CA CYS A 132 76.31 -8.13 14.25
C CYS A 132 77.42 -7.11 14.50
N GLY A 133 77.09 -5.87 14.89
CA GLY A 133 78.06 -4.87 15.30
C GLY A 133 78.82 -5.27 16.56
N SER A 134 78.15 -5.96 17.49
CA SER A 134 78.75 -6.44 18.74
C SER A 134 79.74 -7.60 18.52
N TYR A 135 79.50 -8.48 17.54
CA TYR A 135 80.41 -9.59 17.21
C TYR A 135 81.66 -9.19 16.42
N LYS A 136 81.73 -7.96 15.87
CA LYS A 136 82.94 -7.45 15.19
C LYS A 136 83.96 -6.80 16.13
N CYS A 137 83.58 -6.58 17.40
CA CYS A 137 84.41 -5.96 18.42
C CYS A 137 84.95 -6.96 19.47
N LEU A 138 84.74 -8.26 19.27
CA LEU A 138 85.34 -9.38 20.02
C LEU A 138 86.39 -10.07 19.15
#